data_AF-A0A6M1SIQ3-F1
#
_entry.id   AF-A0A6M1SIQ3-F1
#
_cell.length_a   1.000
_cell.length_b   1.000
_cell.length_c   1.000
_cell.angle_alpha   90.00
_cell.angle_beta   90.00
_cell.angle_gamma   90.00
#
_symmetry.space_group_name_H-M   'P 1'
#
loop_
_entity.id
_entity.type
_entity.pdbx_description
1 polymer ?
#
loop_
_entity_poly.entity_id
_entity_poly.type
_entity_poly.pdbx_seq_one_letter_code
_entity_poly.pdbx_strand_id
1 'polypeptide(L)'
;MPAFFFAFATPAQAELRICNQTANLVSVSLGYRAERGWMSEGWWQAPPGDCRTLYQGDLQRRFYYLYAVDDIGGGAWDGDVFMCTRDETFTIFGVEDCLARGYERTGFFEIDTQNRTDWTLQLTENAGGPAVVGPDLGEDLEDPAFLVDPDAPETPATTDTQ
;
A
#
# COMPACT_ATOMS: atom_id res chain seq x y z
N MET A 1 21.72 -22.56 -41.24
CA MET A 1 20.83 -21.38 -41.17
C MET A 1 20.73 -20.99 -39.70
N PRO A 2 21.28 -19.84 -39.25
CA PRO A 2 21.12 -19.42 -37.87
C PRO A 2 19.69 -18.92 -37.67
N ALA A 3 18.97 -19.51 -36.71
CA ALA A 3 17.67 -19.04 -36.28
C ALA A 3 17.86 -17.81 -35.38
N PHE A 4 17.36 -16.67 -35.83
CA PHE A 4 17.41 -15.42 -35.08
C PHE A 4 16.16 -15.33 -34.19
N PHE A 5 16.32 -15.48 -32.88
CA PHE A 5 15.25 -15.26 -31.90
C PHE A 5 15.10 -13.76 -31.63
N PHE A 6 14.00 -13.17 -32.08
CA PHE A 6 13.60 -11.82 -31.68
C PHE A 6 12.87 -11.89 -30.33
N ALA A 7 13.50 -11.38 -29.27
CA ALA A 7 12.84 -11.14 -28.00
C ALA A 7 12.04 -9.84 -28.09
N PHE A 8 10.71 -9.93 -28.01
CA PHE A 8 9.84 -8.76 -27.86
C PHE A 8 9.82 -8.37 -26.39
N ALA A 9 10.48 -7.26 -26.03
CA ALA A 9 10.31 -6.66 -24.71
C ALA A 9 8.91 -6.03 -24.66
N THR A 10 8.06 -6.51 -23.74
CA THR A 10 6.80 -5.84 -23.44
C THR A 10 7.11 -4.47 -22.83
N PRO A 11 6.37 -3.41 -23.20
CA PRO A 11 6.54 -2.12 -22.56
C PRO A 11 6.31 -2.28 -21.05
N ALA A 12 7.31 -1.94 -20.25
CA ALA A 12 7.14 -1.80 -18.81
C ALA A 12 6.18 -0.62 -18.61
N GLN A 13 4.92 -0.92 -18.27
CA GLN A 13 3.93 0.09 -17.91
C GLN A 13 4.29 0.53 -16.50
N ALA A 14 4.73 1.78 -16.38
CA ALA A 14 4.90 2.42 -15.11
C ALA A 14 3.54 2.99 -14.69
N GLU A 15 2.96 2.43 -13.64
CA GLU A 15 1.63 2.79 -13.14
C GLU A 15 1.52 2.52 -11.65
N LEU A 16 0.63 3.24 -10.96
CA LEU A 16 0.19 2.89 -9.60
C LEU A 16 -1.10 2.10 -9.69
N ARG A 17 -1.05 0.87 -9.18
CA ARG A 17 -2.17 -0.05 -9.15
C ARG A 17 -2.52 -0.43 -7.73
N ILE A 18 -3.79 -0.70 -7.51
CA ILE A 18 -4.29 -1.37 -6.32
C ILE A 18 -4.92 -2.69 -6.73
N CYS A 19 -4.76 -3.72 -5.91
CA CYS A 19 -5.36 -5.02 -6.09
C CYS A 19 -6.22 -5.33 -4.87
N ASN A 20 -7.52 -5.49 -5.08
CA ASN A 20 -8.44 -5.80 -4.01
C ASN A 20 -8.44 -7.32 -3.76
N GLN A 21 -7.91 -7.75 -2.62
CA GLN A 21 -7.91 -9.16 -2.20
C GLN A 21 -8.97 -9.47 -1.14
N THR A 22 -9.86 -8.51 -0.87
CA THR A 22 -11.00 -8.71 0.03
C THR A 22 -12.16 -9.37 -0.70
N ALA A 23 -13.14 -9.86 0.07
CA ALA A 23 -14.38 -10.42 -0.47
C ALA A 23 -15.39 -9.39 -0.99
N ASN A 24 -15.19 -8.09 -0.72
CA ASN A 24 -16.17 -7.04 -0.99
C ASN A 24 -15.68 -6.03 -2.04
N LEU A 25 -16.61 -5.24 -2.57
CA LEU A 25 -16.25 -4.08 -3.42
C LEU A 25 -15.56 -3.04 -2.56
N VAL A 26 -14.41 -2.55 -3.03
CA VAL A 26 -13.66 -1.50 -2.36
C VAL A 26 -13.65 -0.24 -3.23
N SER A 27 -14.07 0.87 -2.64
CA SER A 27 -13.99 2.20 -3.23
C SER A 27 -12.70 2.88 -2.81
N VAL A 28 -11.92 3.37 -3.78
CA VAL A 28 -10.57 3.88 -3.56
C VAL A 28 -10.44 5.32 -4.01
N SER A 29 -9.66 6.09 -3.27
CA SER A 29 -9.29 7.49 -3.51
C SER A 29 -7.77 7.65 -3.40
N LEU A 30 -7.19 8.49 -4.25
CA LEU A 30 -5.76 8.72 -4.36
C LEU A 30 -5.45 10.21 -4.17
N GLY A 31 -4.54 10.52 -3.28
CA GLY A 31 -3.92 11.82 -3.08
C GLY A 31 -2.47 11.83 -3.53
N TYR A 32 -2.03 12.89 -4.20
CA TYR A 32 -0.63 13.05 -4.59
C TYR A 32 -0.25 14.52 -4.81
N ARG A 33 1.07 14.76 -4.90
CA ARG A 33 1.62 16.10 -5.16
C ARG A 33 1.83 16.33 -6.66
N ALA A 34 0.83 16.92 -7.30
CA ALA A 34 0.87 17.38 -8.68
C ALA A 34 1.78 18.61 -8.88
N GLU A 35 1.93 19.08 -10.12
CA GLU A 35 2.75 20.26 -10.46
C GLU A 35 2.30 21.53 -9.74
N ARG A 36 0.98 21.69 -9.57
CA ARG A 36 0.35 22.89 -8.98
C ARG A 36 0.09 22.77 -7.48
N GLY A 37 0.54 21.69 -6.84
CA GLY A 37 0.34 21.44 -5.41
C GLY A 37 -0.35 20.12 -5.14
N TRP A 38 -1.05 20.04 -4.00
CA TRP A 38 -1.79 18.85 -3.59
C TRP A 38 -3.02 18.62 -4.45
N MET A 39 -3.31 17.36 -4.74
CA MET A 39 -4.45 16.93 -5.54
C MET A 39 -4.96 15.60 -5.00
N SER A 40 -6.28 15.45 -4.93
CA SER A 40 -6.96 14.21 -4.57
C SER A 40 -8.01 13.86 -5.62
N GLU A 41 -8.14 12.58 -5.91
CA GLU A 41 -9.01 12.04 -6.94
C GLU A 41 -9.67 10.74 -6.46
N GLY A 42 -10.85 10.43 -6.96
CA GLY A 42 -11.63 9.24 -6.59
C GLY A 42 -13.00 9.26 -7.27
N TRP A 43 -13.91 8.32 -7.05
CA TRP A 43 -13.69 7.00 -6.50
C TRP A 43 -13.43 6.01 -7.63
N TRP A 44 -12.40 5.19 -7.49
CA TRP A 44 -12.23 4.00 -8.31
C TRP A 44 -12.87 2.82 -7.61
N GLN A 45 -13.67 2.06 -8.36
CA GLN A 45 -14.30 0.85 -7.85
C GLN A 45 -13.43 -0.37 -8.18
N ALA A 46 -12.99 -1.05 -7.13
CA ALA A 46 -12.17 -2.26 -7.21
C ALA A 46 -12.97 -3.48 -6.75
N PRO A 47 -13.49 -4.29 -7.69
CA PRO A 47 -14.20 -5.52 -7.35
C PRO A 47 -13.31 -6.52 -6.60
N PRO A 48 -13.90 -7.49 -5.88
CA PRO A 48 -13.16 -8.57 -5.23
C PRO A 48 -12.26 -9.31 -6.24
N GLY A 49 -10.98 -9.46 -5.90
CA GLY A 49 -9.98 -10.17 -6.73
C GLY A 49 -9.45 -9.38 -7.93
N ASP A 50 -9.95 -8.16 -8.18
CA ASP A 50 -9.56 -7.33 -9.31
C ASP A 50 -8.49 -6.29 -8.93
N CYS A 51 -7.66 -5.91 -9.91
CA CYS A 51 -6.78 -4.76 -9.79
C CYS A 51 -7.28 -3.56 -10.60
N ARG A 52 -7.06 -2.35 -10.06
CA ARG A 52 -7.38 -1.07 -10.70
C ARG A 52 -6.14 -0.18 -10.76
N THR A 53 -5.91 0.43 -11.91
CA THR A 53 -4.90 1.47 -12.08
C THR A 53 -5.46 2.80 -11.59
N LEU A 54 -4.81 3.39 -10.60
CA LEU A 54 -5.20 4.70 -10.05
C LEU A 54 -4.40 5.84 -10.68
N TYR A 55 -3.15 5.57 -11.08
CA TYR A 55 -2.30 6.54 -11.74
C TYR A 55 -1.68 5.93 -12.98
N GLN A 56 -1.88 6.57 -14.14
CA GLN A 56 -1.34 6.14 -15.41
C GLN A 56 -0.04 6.90 -15.72
N GLY A 57 1.05 6.17 -15.98
CA GLY A 57 2.35 6.73 -16.32
C GLY A 57 3.35 6.70 -15.17
N ASP A 58 4.60 7.08 -15.49
CA ASP A 58 5.72 7.04 -14.55
C ASP A 58 5.44 7.82 -13.26
N LEU A 59 5.58 7.15 -12.12
CA LEU A 59 5.47 7.78 -10.82
C LEU A 59 6.59 8.81 -10.63
N GLN A 60 6.22 10.09 -10.70
CA GLN A 60 7.16 11.22 -10.58
C GLN A 60 7.50 11.57 -9.13
N ARG A 61 6.89 10.88 -8.16
CA ARG A 61 7.02 11.16 -6.72
C ARG A 61 7.26 9.85 -5.98
N ARG A 62 7.85 9.97 -4.78
CA ARG A 62 8.07 8.83 -3.87
C ARG A 62 6.84 8.54 -3.00
N PHE A 63 6.11 9.58 -2.61
CA PHE A 63 4.98 9.45 -1.68
C PHE A 63 3.66 9.67 -2.40
N TYR A 64 2.77 8.71 -2.24
CA TYR A 64 1.37 8.76 -2.65
C TYR A 64 0.49 8.49 -1.45
N TYR A 65 -0.74 8.96 -1.48
CA TYR A 65 -1.65 8.87 -0.35
C TYR A 65 -2.91 8.16 -0.79
N LEU A 66 -3.37 7.20 -0.01
CA LEU A 66 -4.54 6.40 -0.37
C LEU A 66 -5.57 6.44 0.74
N TYR A 67 -6.83 6.46 0.34
CA TYR A 67 -7.94 6.16 1.20
C TYR A 67 -8.81 5.13 0.49
N ALA A 68 -9.19 4.06 1.18
CA ALA A 68 -10.06 3.04 0.63
C ALA A 68 -11.13 2.64 1.64
N VAL A 69 -12.31 2.26 1.15
CA VAL A 69 -13.45 1.86 1.99
C VAL A 69 -14.04 0.58 1.43
N ASP A 70 -14.28 -0.38 2.32
CA ASP A 70 -15.12 -1.53 2.03
C ASP A 70 -16.59 -1.11 2.09
N ASP A 71 -17.22 -1.01 0.92
CA ASP A 71 -18.59 -0.53 0.74
C ASP A 71 -19.64 -1.41 1.44
N ILE A 72 -19.29 -2.65 1.81
CA ILE A 72 -20.23 -3.63 2.38
C ILE A 72 -19.82 -3.99 3.81
N GLY A 73 -18.54 -4.31 4.03
CA GLY A 73 -18.00 -4.75 5.31
C GLY A 73 -17.79 -3.62 6.32
N GLY A 74 -17.79 -2.35 5.90
CA GLY A 74 -17.70 -1.19 6.78
C GLY A 74 -16.31 -0.91 7.34
N GLY A 75 -15.27 -1.54 6.78
CA GLY A 75 -13.87 -1.25 7.06
C GLY A 75 -13.32 -0.12 6.17
N ALA A 76 -12.27 0.54 6.61
CA ALA A 76 -11.54 1.52 5.81
C ALA A 76 -10.03 1.34 5.98
N TRP A 77 -9.29 1.70 4.94
CA TRP A 77 -7.86 1.91 4.98
C TRP A 77 -7.63 3.42 5.01
N ASP A 78 -7.50 3.95 6.21
CA ASP A 78 -7.29 5.37 6.48
C ASP A 78 -5.91 5.64 7.13
N GLY A 79 -5.58 6.92 7.28
CA GLY A 79 -4.36 7.36 7.93
C GLY A 79 -4.42 8.82 8.34
N ASP A 80 -3.30 9.35 8.82
CA ASP A 80 -3.26 10.67 9.48
C ASP A 80 -3.13 11.86 8.51
N VAL A 81 -3.01 11.62 7.20
CA VAL A 81 -2.81 12.66 6.20
C VAL A 81 -4.14 13.11 5.62
N PHE A 82 -4.62 14.26 6.07
CA PHE A 82 -5.95 14.74 5.69
C PHE A 82 -5.96 15.41 4.32
N MET A 83 -6.90 14.99 3.46
CA MET A 83 -7.19 15.62 2.16
C MET A 83 -8.69 15.76 1.93
N CYS A 84 -9.06 16.50 0.89
CA CYS A 84 -10.47 16.72 0.55
C CYS A 84 -11.02 15.58 -0.32
N THR A 85 -12.26 15.16 -0.03
CA THR A 85 -13.00 14.11 -0.75
C THR A 85 -14.46 14.52 -0.93
N ARG A 86 -15.25 13.74 -1.67
CA ARG A 86 -16.71 13.88 -1.76
C ARG A 86 -17.34 12.53 -2.12
N ASP A 87 -18.66 12.42 -2.00
CA ASP A 87 -19.41 11.19 -2.23
C ASP A 87 -19.34 10.65 -3.67
N GLU A 88 -19.34 11.54 -4.67
CA GLU A 88 -19.31 11.18 -6.11
C GLU A 88 -17.88 11.18 -6.68
N THR A 89 -17.67 10.65 -7.89
CA THR A 89 -16.38 10.76 -8.59
C THR A 89 -15.90 12.23 -8.66
N PHE A 90 -14.63 12.46 -8.32
CA PHE A 90 -14.06 13.76 -8.10
C PHE A 90 -12.59 13.84 -8.48
N THR A 91 -12.21 15.10 -8.72
CA THR A 91 -10.84 15.58 -8.77
C THR A 91 -10.82 16.93 -8.04
N ILE A 92 -10.04 17.04 -6.97
CA ILE A 92 -9.98 18.23 -6.11
C ILE A 92 -8.52 18.69 -6.01
N PHE A 93 -8.29 19.98 -6.24
CA PHE A 93 -7.00 20.62 -6.02
C PHE A 93 -6.97 21.30 -4.65
N GLY A 94 -5.86 21.18 -3.93
CA GLY A 94 -5.66 21.75 -2.60
C GLY A 94 -6.32 20.95 -1.48
N VAL A 95 -5.75 21.06 -0.28
CA VAL A 95 -6.17 20.32 0.93
C VAL A 95 -6.74 21.26 2.00
N GLU A 96 -6.71 22.56 1.74
CA GLU A 96 -7.23 23.58 2.65
C GLU A 96 -8.75 23.69 2.56
N ASP A 97 -9.35 24.03 3.71
CA ASP A 97 -10.75 24.44 3.85
C ASP A 97 -11.77 23.47 3.23
N CYS A 98 -11.52 22.16 3.24
CA CYS A 98 -12.38 21.15 2.61
C CYS A 98 -13.86 21.36 2.95
N LEU A 99 -14.19 21.46 4.24
CA LEU A 99 -15.56 21.65 4.72
C LEU A 99 -16.19 22.96 4.23
N ALA A 100 -15.44 24.07 4.25
CA ALA A 100 -15.96 25.36 3.78
C ALA A 100 -16.15 25.40 2.25
N ARG A 101 -15.43 24.54 1.53
CA ARG A 101 -15.56 24.33 0.08
C ARG A 101 -16.64 23.30 -0.28
N GLY A 102 -17.32 22.70 0.70
CA GLY A 102 -18.37 21.69 0.50
C GLY A 102 -17.83 20.28 0.25
N TYR A 103 -16.60 20.00 0.66
CA TYR A 103 -15.95 18.68 0.61
C TYR A 103 -15.85 18.09 2.00
N GLU A 104 -15.62 16.78 2.06
CA GLU A 104 -15.29 16.09 3.29
C GLU A 104 -13.79 16.16 3.58
N ARG A 105 -13.43 15.99 4.85
CA ARG A 105 -12.04 15.91 5.30
C ARG A 105 -11.74 14.46 5.68
N THR A 106 -11.04 13.76 4.81
CA THR A 106 -10.75 12.32 4.95
C THR A 106 -9.27 12.10 5.22
N GLY A 107 -8.95 11.14 6.09
CA GLY A 107 -7.59 10.73 6.41
C GLY A 107 -7.07 9.66 5.45
N PHE A 108 -5.95 9.96 4.78
CA PHE A 108 -5.28 9.06 3.86
C PHE A 108 -4.04 8.48 4.53
N PHE A 109 -3.72 7.24 4.22
CA PHE A 109 -2.43 6.67 4.60
C PHE A 109 -1.38 6.90 3.51
N GLU A 110 -0.13 6.98 3.93
CA GLU A 110 1.01 7.21 3.05
C GLU A 110 1.53 5.89 2.48
N ILE A 111 1.79 5.90 1.17
CA ILE A 111 2.46 4.86 0.40
C ILE A 111 3.84 5.39 0.02
N ASP A 112 4.88 4.73 0.49
CA ASP A 112 6.26 4.97 0.05
C ASP A 112 6.61 4.05 -1.12
N THR A 113 6.69 4.61 -2.32
CA THR A 113 7.03 3.86 -3.53
C THR A 113 8.52 3.57 -3.68
N GLN A 114 9.35 4.03 -2.72
CA GLN A 114 10.81 3.92 -2.75
C GLN A 114 11.44 4.45 -4.04
N ASN A 115 10.80 5.48 -4.64
CA ASN A 115 11.23 6.12 -5.88
C ASN A 115 11.21 5.18 -7.10
N ARG A 116 10.37 4.15 -7.07
CA ARG A 116 10.06 3.29 -8.22
C ARG A 116 9.07 3.98 -9.16
N THR A 117 9.17 3.65 -10.44
CA THR A 117 8.29 4.17 -11.50
C THR A 117 6.94 3.47 -11.55
N ASP A 118 6.84 2.25 -11.03
CA ASP A 118 5.62 1.46 -10.86
C ASP A 118 5.43 1.03 -9.40
N TRP A 119 4.16 0.88 -9.01
CA TRP A 119 3.82 0.38 -7.68
C TRP A 119 2.50 -0.40 -7.72
N THR A 120 2.44 -1.52 -7.01
CA THR A 120 1.20 -2.27 -6.81
C THR A 120 0.97 -2.47 -5.32
N LEU A 121 -0.16 -1.98 -4.83
CA LEU A 121 -0.61 -2.17 -3.45
C LEU A 121 -1.68 -3.27 -3.39
N GLN A 122 -1.60 -4.16 -2.39
CA GLN A 122 -2.60 -5.19 -2.14
C GLN A 122 -3.47 -4.76 -0.95
N LEU A 123 -4.79 -4.74 -1.14
CA LEU A 123 -5.76 -4.43 -0.08
C LEU A 123 -6.31 -5.74 0.48
N THR A 124 -6.14 -5.97 1.78
CA THR A 124 -6.55 -7.19 2.49
C THR A 124 -7.44 -6.87 3.69
N GLU A 125 -8.28 -7.83 4.09
CA GLU A 125 -9.34 -7.69 5.11
C GLU A 125 -8.82 -7.36 6.53
N ASN A 126 -7.55 -7.66 6.82
CA ASN A 126 -6.89 -7.29 8.06
C ASN A 126 -6.42 -5.82 8.01
N ALA A 127 -7.37 -4.88 7.92
CA ALA A 127 -7.09 -3.45 7.98
C ALA A 127 -6.82 -3.01 9.44
N GLY A 128 -5.75 -3.54 10.03
CA GLY A 128 -5.18 -3.07 11.30
C GLY A 128 -3.98 -2.17 11.03
N GLY A 129 -4.22 -1.02 10.39
CA GLY A 129 -3.17 -0.08 9.95
C GLY A 129 -2.37 -0.58 8.74
N PRO A 130 -1.87 0.32 7.87
CA PRO A 130 -1.16 -0.09 6.67
C PRO A 130 0.26 -0.50 7.05
N ALA A 131 0.49 -1.80 7.20
CA ALA A 131 1.79 -2.34 6.83
C ALA A 131 1.91 -2.12 5.32
N VAL A 132 2.71 -1.12 4.93
CA VAL A 132 3.09 -0.86 3.54
C VAL A 132 3.97 -2.03 3.10
N VAL A 133 3.35 -3.16 2.72
CA VAL A 133 4.08 -4.33 2.23
C VAL A 133 4.37 -4.09 0.76
N GLY A 134 5.53 -3.50 0.48
CA GLY A 134 6.15 -3.59 -0.84
C GLY A 134 6.47 -5.05 -1.17
N PRO A 135 6.63 -5.42 -2.45
CA PRO A 135 6.89 -6.80 -2.88
C PRO A 135 8.28 -7.37 -2.49
N ASP A 136 8.88 -6.97 -1.37
CA ASP A 136 10.15 -7.56 -0.88
C ASP A 136 10.25 -7.90 0.62
N LEU A 137 9.24 -7.65 1.45
CA LEU A 137 9.30 -8.08 2.86
C LEU A 137 8.75 -9.49 3.03
N GLY A 138 9.40 -10.44 2.35
CA GLY A 138 9.35 -11.84 2.72
C GLY A 138 10.33 -12.09 3.86
N GLU A 139 9.79 -12.48 5.01
CA GLU A 139 10.39 -13.45 5.94
C GLU A 139 11.76 -13.09 6.53
N ASP A 140 11.80 -12.48 7.73
CA ASP A 140 12.97 -12.59 8.65
C ASP A 140 12.63 -12.14 10.09
N LEU A 141 11.42 -12.40 10.60
CA LEU A 141 11.06 -12.06 12.00
C LEU A 141 10.87 -13.27 12.93
N GLU A 142 11.26 -14.46 12.51
CA GLU A 142 11.23 -15.67 13.34
C GLU A 142 12.59 -16.37 13.37
N ASP A 143 13.60 -15.71 13.96
CA ASP A 143 14.74 -16.45 14.54
C ASP A 143 14.90 -16.09 16.03
N PRO A 144 14.34 -16.90 16.96
CA PRO A 144 14.52 -16.72 18.39
C PRO A 144 15.88 -17.26 18.91
N ALA A 145 16.89 -17.54 18.07
CA ALA A 145 18.15 -18.13 18.51
C ALA A 145 19.13 -17.18 19.25
N PHE A 146 18.81 -15.89 19.42
CA PHE A 146 19.75 -14.93 20.02
C PHE A 146 19.64 -14.72 21.55
N LEU A 147 18.83 -15.52 22.25
CA LEU A 147 18.81 -15.53 23.73
C LEU A 147 19.60 -16.70 24.32
N VAL A 148 20.80 -16.96 23.81
CA VAL A 148 21.80 -17.77 24.51
C VAL A 148 22.66 -16.81 25.33
N ASP A 149 22.41 -16.78 26.64
CA ASP A 149 23.25 -16.07 27.61
C ASP A 149 24.64 -16.76 27.65
N PRO A 150 25.74 -16.06 27.32
CA PRO A 150 27.07 -16.65 27.30
C PRO A 150 27.68 -16.88 28.69
N ASP A 151 27.02 -16.49 29.79
CA ASP A 151 27.57 -16.51 31.15
C ASP A 151 26.83 -17.44 32.14
N ALA A 152 26.02 -18.40 31.65
CA ALA A 152 25.45 -19.43 32.53
C ALA A 152 26.55 -20.44 32.98
N PRO A 153 26.84 -20.57 34.29
CA PRO A 153 27.87 -21.48 34.79
C PRO A 153 27.47 -22.95 34.57
N GLU A 154 28.35 -23.70 33.91
CA GLU A 154 28.23 -25.15 33.73
C GLU A 154 28.10 -25.84 35.10
N THR A 155 26.91 -26.40 35.37
CA THR A 155 26.71 -27.26 36.53
C THR A 155 27.12 -28.68 36.14
N PRO A 156 28.12 -29.32 36.78
CA PRO A 156 28.48 -30.68 36.44
C PRO A 156 27.39 -31.64 36.92
N ALA A 157 26.87 -32.45 36.00
CA ALA A 157 26.01 -33.58 36.32
C ALA A 157 26.82 -34.63 37.13
N THR A 158 26.50 -34.80 38.40
CA THR A 158 26.84 -36.05 39.11
C THR A 158 25.82 -37.11 38.72
N THR A 159 26.19 -37.94 37.75
CA THR A 159 25.59 -39.27 37.57
C THR A 159 26.16 -40.18 38.65
N ASP A 160 25.37 -40.42 39.70
CA ASP A 160 25.63 -41.51 40.64
C ASP A 160 25.09 -42.81 40.02
N THR A 161 25.99 -43.77 39.82
CA THR A 161 25.69 -45.14 39.39
C THR A 161 25.58 -46.00 40.64
N GLN A 162 24.38 -46.51 40.92
CA GLN A 162 24.16 -47.81 41.54
C GLN A 162 22.95 -48.49 40.89
#